data_AF-A0A9X2KQ92-F1
#
_entry.id   AF-A0A9X2KQ92-F1
#
_cell.length_a   1.000
_cell.length_b   1.000
_cell.length_c   1.000
_cell.angle_alpha   90.00
_cell.angle_beta   90.00
_cell.angle_gamma   90.00
#
_symmetry.space_group_name_H-M   'P 1'
#
loop_
_entity.id
_entity.type
_entity.pdbx_description
1 polymer ?
#
loop_
_entity_poly.entity_id
_entity_poly.type
_entity_poly.pdbx_seq_one_letter_code
_entity_poly.pdbx_strand_id
1 'polypeptide(L)' 'MLITAIAAAILSNTTPVPATTAPQPTAPAAYDPRVCFEQRITGSMLPIRTCKKLSDWRARGVDPLAKK' A
#
# COMPACT_ATOMS: atom_id res chain seq x y z
N MET A 1 5.74 57.94 35.13
CA MET A 1 5.18 56.57 35.20
C MET A 1 4.87 56.10 33.77
N LEU A 2 5.89 55.65 33.03
CA LEU A 2 5.73 55.30 31.61
C LEU A 2 6.70 54.19 31.17
N ILE A 3 7.05 53.27 32.09
CA ILE A 3 8.05 52.21 31.82
C ILE A 3 7.47 50.81 32.12
N THR A 4 6.22 50.69 32.56
CA THR A 4 5.63 49.39 32.94
C THR A 4 4.77 48.72 31.87
N ALA A 5 4.56 49.34 30.71
CA ALA A 5 3.61 48.83 29.70
C ALA A 5 4.24 48.01 28.55
N ILE A 6 5.58 47.95 28.45
CA ILE A 6 6.25 47.38 27.26
C ILE A 6 6.54 45.86 27.42
N ALA A 7 6.49 45.33 28.64
CA ALA A 7 6.85 43.93 28.90
C ALA A 7 5.80 42.90 28.45
N ALA A 8 4.52 43.28 28.32
CA ALA A 8 3.44 42.33 28.01
C ALA A 8 3.31 42.02 26.51
N ALA A 9 3.80 42.90 25.62
CA ALA A 9 3.63 42.74 24.17
C ALA A 9 4.62 41.74 23.55
N ILE A 10 5.77 41.48 24.20
CA ILE A 10 6.83 40.64 23.63
C ILE A 10 6.56 39.13 23.83
N LEU A 11 5.75 38.76 24.83
CA LEU A 11 5.48 37.34 25.14
C LEU A 11 4.36 36.69 24.30
N SER A 12 3.65 37.43 23.44
CA SER A 12 2.42 36.93 22.80
C SER A 12 2.59 36.43 21.35
N ASN A 13 3.79 36.52 20.76
CA ASN A 13 3.99 36.28 19.32
C ASN A 13 4.66 34.95 18.95
N THR A 14 4.45 33.89 19.75
CA THR A 14 4.81 32.52 19.37
C THR A 14 3.67 31.87 18.60
N THR A 15 3.50 32.25 17.32
CA THR A 15 2.67 31.44 16.42
C THR A 15 3.33 30.07 16.27
N PRO A 16 2.65 28.96 16.62
CA PRO A 16 3.23 27.64 16.49
C PRO A 16 3.47 27.34 15.01
N VAL A 17 4.71 27.01 14.66
CA VAL A 17 5.05 26.49 13.33
C VAL A 17 4.39 25.12 13.20
N PRO A 18 3.60 24.86 12.14
CA PRO A 18 3.04 23.54 11.93
C PRO A 18 4.18 22.55 11.72
N ALA A 19 4.21 21.50 12.55
CA ALA A 19 5.19 20.44 12.43
C ALA A 19 4.97 19.69 11.10
N THR A 20 5.95 19.74 10.21
CA THR A 20 5.96 18.90 9.01
C THR A 20 6.15 17.45 9.44
N THR A 21 5.11 16.63 9.32
CA THR A 21 5.20 15.19 9.56
C THR A 21 6.19 14.56 8.59
N ALA A 22 7.16 13.82 9.13
CA ALA A 22 8.08 13.02 8.32
C ALA A 22 7.31 11.98 7.49
N PRO A 23 7.79 11.63 6.28
CA PRO A 23 7.17 10.58 5.48
C PRO A 23 7.05 9.30 6.30
N GLN A 24 5.83 8.77 6.38
CA GLN A 24 5.59 7.51 7.06
C GLN A 24 6.22 6.37 6.25
N PRO A 25 6.82 5.36 6.89
CA PRO A 25 7.37 4.22 6.17
C PRO A 25 6.27 3.53 5.34
N THR A 26 6.47 3.46 4.03
CA THR A 26 5.60 2.67 3.15
C THR A 26 5.79 1.20 3.47
N ALA A 27 4.70 0.49 3.74
CA ALA A 27 4.76 -0.95 3.95
C ALA A 27 5.36 -1.67 2.72
N PRO A 28 6.15 -2.74 2.91
CA PRO A 28 6.68 -3.50 1.80
C PRO A 28 5.54 -4.03 0.92
N ALA A 29 5.72 -3.96 -0.40
CA ALA A 29 4.74 -4.47 -1.35
C ALA A 29 4.48 -5.97 -1.08
N ALA A 30 3.21 -6.35 -1.00
CA ALA A 30 2.82 -7.74 -0.82
C ALA A 30 3.28 -8.59 -2.01
N TYR A 31 3.84 -9.77 -1.73
CA TYR A 31 4.28 -10.71 -2.75
C TYR A 31 3.07 -11.33 -3.48
N ASP A 32 2.92 -11.02 -4.77
CA ASP A 32 1.81 -11.51 -5.62
C ASP A 32 2.34 -12.14 -6.92
N PRO A 33 2.67 -13.45 -6.90
CA PRO A 33 3.24 -14.14 -8.05
C PRO A 33 2.20 -14.36 -9.15
N ARG A 34 2.67 -14.47 -10.39
CA ARG A 34 1.84 -14.93 -11.51
C ARG A 34 1.79 -16.45 -11.55
N VAL A 35 0.58 -17.00 -11.58
CA VAL A 35 0.32 -18.44 -11.67
C VAL A 35 -0.44 -18.74 -12.96
N CYS A 36 -0.01 -19.78 -13.66
CA CYS A 36 -0.62 -20.22 -14.91
C CYS A 36 -1.27 -21.59 -14.76
N PHE A 37 -2.51 -21.72 -15.21
CA PHE A 37 -3.14 -23.02 -15.41
C PHE A 37 -2.98 -23.44 -16.86
N GLU A 38 -2.62 -24.71 -17.06
CA GLU A 38 -2.57 -25.35 -18.38
C GLU A 38 -3.75 -26.31 -18.50
N GLN A 39 -4.63 -26.04 -19.46
CA GLN A 39 -5.69 -26.97 -19.83
C GLN A 39 -5.25 -27.74 -21.05
N ARG A 40 -5.17 -29.06 -20.90
CA ARG A 40 -5.00 -29.99 -22.00
C ARG A 40 -6.37 -30.55 -22.38
N ILE A 41 -6.91 -30.09 -23.51
CA ILE A 41 -8.17 -30.60 -24.06
C ILE A 41 -7.86 -31.87 -24.85
N THR A 42 -8.52 -32.98 -24.52
CA THR A 42 -8.36 -34.26 -25.23
C THR A 42 -8.65 -34.07 -26.72
N GLY A 43 -7.68 -34.45 -27.58
CA GLY A 43 -7.77 -34.27 -29.03
C GLY A 43 -7.14 -32.97 -29.58
N SER A 44 -6.72 -32.04 -28.73
CA SER A 44 -5.90 -30.88 -29.16
C SER A 44 -4.41 -31.17 -29.00
N MET A 45 -3.60 -30.83 -30.00
CA MET A 45 -2.13 -30.88 -29.88
C MET A 45 -1.56 -29.73 -29.03
N LEU A 46 -2.29 -28.62 -28.89
CA LEU A 46 -1.80 -27.42 -28.21
C LEU A 46 -2.55 -27.20 -26.90
N PRO A 47 -1.85 -27.14 -25.75
CA PRO A 47 -2.47 -26.80 -24.48
C PRO A 47 -2.80 -25.31 -24.42
N ILE A 48 -3.93 -24.98 -23.78
CA ILE A 48 -4.31 -23.59 -23.51
C ILE A 48 -3.72 -23.20 -22.16
N ARG A 49 -2.92 -22.14 -22.13
CA ARG A 49 -2.30 -21.62 -20.90
C ARG A 49 -2.92 -20.28 -20.52
N THR A 50 -3.52 -20.22 -19.33
CA THR A 50 -4.09 -18.99 -18.77
C THR A 50 -3.29 -18.55 -17.56
N CYS A 51 -2.61 -17.41 -17.66
CA CYS A 51 -1.80 -16.83 -16.58
C CYS A 51 -2.49 -15.61 -15.96
N LYS A 52 -2.61 -15.58 -14.63
CA LYS A 52 -3.09 -14.41 -13.86
C LYS A 52 -2.29 -14.25 -12.56
N LYS A 53 -2.46 -13.13 -11.86
CA LYS A 53 -1.89 -12.96 -10.53
C LYS A 53 -2.57 -13.91 -9.54
N LEU A 54 -1.87 -14.28 -8.47
CA LEU A 54 -2.40 -15.13 -7.42
C LEU A 54 -3.63 -14.48 -6.76
N SER A 55 -3.57 -13.17 -6.55
CA SER A 55 -4.70 -12.36 -6.08
C SER A 55 -5.93 -12.48 -6.98
N ASP A 56 -5.78 -12.40 -8.30
CA ASP A 56 -6.87 -12.54 -9.27
C ASP A 56 -7.50 -13.94 -9.24
N TRP A 57 -6.69 -14.98 -9.04
CA TRP A 57 -7.18 -16.35 -8.90
C TRP A 57 -7.99 -16.52 -7.61
N ARG A 58 -7.47 -16.01 -6.49
CA ARG A 58 -8.17 -16.04 -5.20
C ARG A 58 -9.47 -15.25 -5.21
N ALA A 59 -9.49 -14.10 -5.87
CA ALA A 59 -10.71 -13.30 -6.07
C ALA A 59 -11.79 -14.07 -6.86
N ARG A 60 -11.39 -15.08 -7.65
CA ARG A 60 -12.29 -15.99 -8.37
C ARG A 60 -12.61 -17.27 -7.58
N GLY A 61 -12.17 -17.37 -6.33
CA GLY A 61 -12.39 -18.55 -5.48
C GLY A 61 -11.45 -19.72 -5.76
N VAL A 62 -10.37 -19.51 -6.53
CA VAL A 62 -9.38 -20.56 -6.84
C VAL A 62 -8.07 -20.22 -6.16
N ASP A 63 -7.61 -21.05 -5.22
CA ASP A 63 -6.27 -20.91 -4.63
C ASP A 63 -5.34 -22.03 -5.12
N PRO A 64 -4.46 -21.75 -6.11
CA PRO A 64 -3.53 -22.76 -6.63
C PRO A 64 -2.44 -23.16 -5.63
N LEU A 65 -2.26 -22.42 -4.53
CA LEU A 65 -1.25 -22.68 -3.51
C LEU A 65 -1.83 -23.18 -2.19
N ALA A 66 -3.14 -23.37 -2.10
CA ALA A 66 -3.75 -24.01 -0.94
C ALA A 66 -3.25 -25.46 -0.86
N LYS A 67 -2.51 -25.80 0.21
CA LYS A 67 -2.12 -27.19 0.48
C LYS A 67 -3.40 -28.00 0.73
N LYS A 68 -3.49 -29.17 0.09
CA LYS A 68 -4.48 -30.20 0.41
C LYS A 68 -4.18 -30.83 1.77
#